data_AF-A0A453H7G2-F1
#
_entry.id   AF-A0A453H7G2-F1
#
_cell.length_a   1.000
_cell.length_b   1.000
_cell.length_c   1.000
_cell.angle_alpha   90.00
_cell.angle_beta   90.00
_cell.angle_gamma   90.00
#
_symmetry.space_group_name_H-M   'P 1'
#
loop_
_entity.id
_entity.type
_entity.pdbx_description
1 polymer ?
#
loop_
_entity_poly.entity_id
_entity_poly.type
_entity_poly.pdbx_seq_one_letter_code
_entity_poly.pdbx_strand_id
1 'polypeptide(L)'
;QLYTILDMCRAFDRVFKEHLDGGRPGGDRIYGVFDHQLPAALKKLPFDKHLSLQNVRKVISEADGYQPHLIAPEQGYRRLIDSSLSYFRGPAEASVDAVHLVLKELVRRSIAATE
;
A
#
# COMPACT_ATOMS: atom_id res chain seq x y z
N GLN A 1 32.77 25.68 -12.52
CA GLN A 1 32.42 24.64 -11.53
C GLN A 1 30.93 24.67 -11.16
N LEU A 2 30.38 25.77 -10.62
CA LEU A 2 28.95 25.84 -10.28
C LEU A 2 27.99 25.55 -11.47
N TYR A 3 28.26 26.15 -12.64
CA TYR A 3 27.46 25.91 -13.85
C TYR A 3 27.44 24.43 -14.28
N THR A 4 28.59 23.76 -14.22
CA THR A 4 28.72 22.32 -14.53
C THR A 4 27.87 21.44 -13.60
N ILE A 5 27.88 21.73 -12.29
CA ILE A 5 27.07 21.00 -11.31
C ILE A 5 25.57 21.22 -11.60
N LEU A 6 25.17 22.45 -11.90
CA LEU A 6 23.78 22.77 -12.24
C LEU A 6 23.32 22.06 -13.52
N ASP A 7 24.19 21.98 -14.53
CA ASP A 7 23.87 21.29 -15.78
C ASP A 7 23.73 19.78 -15.58
N MET A 8 24.59 19.16 -14.76
CA MET A 8 24.46 17.74 -14.37
C MET A 8 23.16 17.48 -13.62
N CYS A 9 22.79 18.32 -12.65
CA CYS A 9 21.53 18.19 -11.92
C CYS A 9 20.31 18.30 -12.84
N ARG A 10 20.32 19.25 -13.79
CA ARG A 10 19.24 19.41 -14.77
C ARG A 10 19.14 18.23 -15.72
N ALA A 11 20.27 17.70 -16.16
CA ALA A 11 20.31 16.52 -17.02
C ALA A 11 19.73 15.30 -16.32
N PHE A 12 20.14 15.03 -15.08
CA PHE A 12 19.57 13.96 -14.25
C PHE A 12 18.06 14.14 -14.04
N ASP A 13 17.61 15.34 -13.65
CA ASP A 13 16.18 15.61 -13.41
C ASP A 13 15.33 15.35 -14.66
N ARG A 14 15.80 15.78 -15.84
CA ARG A 14 15.13 15.50 -17.11
C ARG A 14 15.04 14.00 -17.37
N VAL A 15 16.17 13.28 -17.29
CA VAL A 15 16.23 11.84 -17.56
C VAL A 15 15.37 11.06 -16.56
N PHE A 16 15.39 11.42 -15.29
CA PHE A 16 14.58 10.78 -14.26
C PHE A 16 13.09 10.98 -14.51
N LYS A 17 12.65 12.20 -14.84
CA LYS A 17 11.26 12.49 -15.22
C LYS A 17 10.81 11.70 -16.44
N GLU A 18 11.64 11.63 -17.49
CA GLU A 18 11.34 10.81 -18.67
C GLU A 18 11.14 9.32 -18.35
N HIS A 19 11.93 8.78 -17.40
CA HIS A 19 11.77 7.40 -16.94
C HIS A 19 10.52 7.19 -16.08
N LEU A 20 10.08 8.22 -15.35
CA LEU A 20 8.93 8.16 -14.46
C LEU A 20 7.60 8.38 -15.20
N ASP A 21 7.53 9.40 -16.07
CA ASP A 21 6.28 9.91 -16.67
C ASP A 21 5.81 9.13 -17.92
N GLY A 22 6.51 8.07 -18.33
CA GLY A 22 5.95 7.09 -19.29
C GLY A 22 6.60 7.05 -20.68
N GLY A 23 7.77 7.68 -20.89
CA GLY A 23 8.58 7.41 -22.08
C GLY A 23 9.28 6.03 -22.04
N ARG A 24 9.32 5.40 -20.86
CA ARG A 24 10.04 4.15 -20.53
C ARG A 24 9.27 3.40 -19.42
N PRO A 25 9.49 2.09 -19.20
CA PRO A 25 8.64 1.23 -18.35
C PRO A 25 8.70 1.50 -16.82
N GLY A 26 9.15 2.67 -16.37
CA GLY A 26 9.23 3.00 -14.94
C GLY A 26 7.87 3.29 -14.33
N GLY A 27 7.14 4.27 -14.90
CA GLY A 27 5.79 4.65 -14.48
C GLY A 27 4.79 3.48 -14.57
N ASP A 28 4.82 2.71 -15.67
CA ASP A 28 3.96 1.54 -15.86
C ASP A 28 4.08 0.50 -14.75
N ARG A 29 5.27 0.34 -14.17
CA ARG A 29 5.47 -0.57 -13.04
C ARG A 29 4.82 -0.06 -11.76
N ILE A 30 4.80 1.25 -11.55
CA ILE A 30 4.09 1.88 -10.42
C ILE A 30 2.58 1.70 -10.60
N TYR A 31 2.05 1.94 -11.80
CA TYR A 31 0.65 1.63 -12.13
C TYR A 31 0.33 0.16 -11.87
N GLY A 32 1.20 -0.77 -12.31
CA GLY A 32 1.01 -2.20 -12.05
C GLY A 32 0.93 -2.57 -10.55
N VAL A 33 1.61 -1.83 -9.66
CA VAL A 33 1.46 -2.03 -8.21
C VAL A 33 0.06 -1.64 -7.76
N PHE A 34 -0.42 -0.45 -8.12
CA PHE A 34 -1.69 0.08 -7.63
C PHE A 34 -2.94 -0.46 -8.34
N ASP A 35 -2.85 -0.77 -9.64
CA ASP A 35 -3.98 -1.22 -10.45
C ASP A 35 -4.14 -2.75 -10.44
N HIS A 36 -3.08 -3.48 -10.08
CA HIS A 36 -3.09 -4.95 -10.10
C HIS A 36 -2.66 -5.57 -8.77
N GLN A 37 -1.44 -5.31 -8.30
CA GLN A 37 -0.89 -6.04 -7.16
C GLN A 37 -1.67 -5.75 -5.87
N LEU A 38 -1.89 -4.47 -5.54
CA LEU A 38 -2.62 -4.07 -4.34
C LEU A 38 -4.07 -4.59 -4.39
N PRO A 39 -4.88 -4.34 -5.43
CA PRO A 39 -6.24 -4.88 -5.52
C PRO A 39 -6.30 -6.41 -5.41
N ALA A 40 -5.34 -7.13 -6.01
CA ALA A 40 -5.26 -8.58 -5.90
C ALA A 40 -4.92 -9.03 -4.48
N ALA A 41 -4.02 -8.34 -3.77
CA ALA A 41 -3.69 -8.62 -2.38
C ALA A 41 -4.89 -8.35 -1.46
N LEU A 42 -5.63 -7.26 -1.68
CA LEU A 42 -6.85 -6.93 -0.93
C LEU A 42 -7.95 -7.98 -1.11
N LYS A 43 -8.16 -8.48 -2.34
CA LYS A 43 -9.13 -9.54 -2.63
C LYS A 43 -8.78 -10.89 -1.98
N LYS A 44 -7.51 -11.12 -1.66
CA LYS A 44 -7.03 -12.34 -1.00
C LYS A 44 -7.11 -12.29 0.52
N LEU A 45 -7.52 -11.15 1.10
CA LEU A 45 -7.67 -11.03 2.55
C LEU A 45 -8.74 -12.02 3.06
N PRO A 46 -8.53 -12.66 4.21
CA PRO A 46 -9.38 -13.74 4.71
C PRO A 46 -10.67 -13.21 5.38
N PHE A 47 -11.36 -12.25 4.75
CA PHE A 47 -12.56 -11.62 5.33
C PHE A 47 -13.71 -12.60 5.50
N ASP A 48 -13.89 -13.58 4.61
CA ASP A 48 -14.94 -14.59 4.75
C ASP A 48 -14.82 -15.37 6.07
N LYS A 49 -13.57 -15.70 6.45
CA LYS A 49 -13.29 -16.37 7.72
C LYS A 49 -13.42 -15.40 8.89
N HIS A 50 -12.84 -14.21 8.76
CA HIS A 50 -12.80 -13.21 9.84
C HIS A 50 -14.20 -12.68 10.20
N LEU A 51 -15.05 -12.46 9.21
CA LEU A 51 -16.43 -11.95 9.36
C LEU A 51 -17.48 -13.07 9.34
N SER A 52 -17.05 -14.33 9.48
CA SER A 52 -17.97 -15.45 9.65
C SER A 52 -18.87 -15.23 10.88
N LEU A 53 -20.13 -15.64 10.80
CA LEU A 53 -21.10 -15.50 11.90
C LEU A 53 -20.58 -16.05 13.23
N GLN A 54 -19.85 -17.17 13.18
CA GLN A 54 -19.24 -17.78 14.35
C GLN A 54 -18.20 -16.86 15.00
N ASN A 55 -17.29 -16.28 14.21
CA ASN A 55 -16.26 -15.39 14.73
C ASN A 55 -16.86 -14.05 15.19
N VAL A 56 -17.81 -13.49 14.45
CA VAL A 56 -18.52 -12.26 14.83
C VAL A 56 -19.22 -12.43 16.18
N ARG A 57 -19.99 -13.51 16.37
CA ARG A 57 -20.67 -13.79 17.64
C ARG A 57 -19.67 -13.92 18.79
N LYS A 58 -18.54 -14.61 18.56
CA LYS A 58 -17.47 -14.76 19.54
C LYS A 58 -16.89 -13.40 19.94
N VAL A 59 -16.47 -12.59 18.98
CA VAL A 59 -15.83 -11.27 19.25
C VAL A 59 -16.79 -10.33 19.97
N ILE A 60 -18.05 -10.26 19.54
CA ILE A 60 -19.07 -9.42 20.20
C ILE A 60 -19.30 -9.89 21.65
N SER A 61 -19.47 -11.19 21.86
CA SER A 61 -19.73 -11.75 23.20
C SER A 61 -18.54 -11.54 24.14
N GLU A 62 -17.31 -11.61 23.63
CA GLU A 62 -16.08 -11.34 24.39
C GLU A 62 -15.85 -9.86 24.70
N ALA A 63 -16.30 -8.96 23.82
CA ALA A 63 -16.01 -7.53 23.92
C ALA A 63 -17.03 -6.77 24.80
N ASP A 64 -18.32 -7.05 24.64
CA ASP A 64 -19.39 -6.37 25.38
C ASP A 64 -19.85 -7.17 26.62
N GLY A 65 -19.44 -8.44 26.73
CA GLY A 65 -19.93 -9.36 27.76
C GLY A 65 -21.36 -9.84 27.50
N TYR A 66 -21.86 -10.74 28.37
CA TYR A 66 -23.21 -11.29 28.25
C TYR A 66 -24.23 -10.31 28.85
N GLN A 67 -24.69 -9.31 28.08
CA GLN A 67 -25.83 -8.45 28.43
C GLN A 67 -26.88 -8.44 27.29
N PRO A 68 -27.81 -9.42 27.26
CA PRO A 68 -28.55 -9.72 26.03
C PRO A 68 -29.63 -8.71 25.55
N HIS A 69 -29.79 -7.49 26.09
CA HIS A 69 -31.10 -6.81 25.86
C HIS A 69 -31.25 -5.27 25.95
N LEU A 70 -30.25 -4.44 26.30
CA LEU A 70 -30.54 -3.01 26.55
C LEU A 70 -29.69 -2.00 25.75
N ILE A 71 -28.54 -2.39 25.21
CA ILE A 71 -27.61 -1.47 24.52
C ILE A 71 -26.99 -2.22 23.34
N ALA A 72 -26.78 -1.52 22.21
CA ALA A 72 -26.07 -2.08 21.06
C ALA A 72 -24.62 -2.48 21.43
N PRO A 73 -24.07 -3.56 20.87
CA PRO A 73 -22.71 -4.03 21.15
C PRO A 73 -21.64 -3.16 20.45
N GLU A 74 -21.57 -1.89 20.81
CA GLU A 74 -20.70 -0.88 20.22
C GLU A 74 -19.22 -1.26 20.33
N GLN A 75 -18.81 -1.88 21.44
CA GLN A 75 -17.42 -2.26 21.64
C GLN A 75 -17.06 -3.47 20.76
N GLY A 76 -17.98 -4.42 20.60
CA GLY A 76 -17.87 -5.54 19.67
C GLY A 76 -17.74 -5.07 18.22
N TYR A 77 -18.58 -4.14 17.77
CA TYR A 77 -18.48 -3.56 16.43
C TYR A 77 -17.15 -2.85 16.21
N ARG A 78 -16.75 -1.99 17.16
CA ARG A 78 -15.46 -1.28 17.09
C ARG A 78 -14.29 -2.25 16.97
N ARG A 79 -14.26 -3.29 17.81
CA ARG A 79 -13.20 -4.31 17.79
C ARG A 79 -13.17 -5.12 16.50
N LEU A 80 -14.34 -5.45 15.92
CA LEU A 80 -14.43 -6.13 14.63
C LEU A 80 -13.90 -5.26 13.50
N ILE A 81 -14.25 -3.97 13.48
CA ILE A 81 -13.77 -3.00 12.49
C ILE A 81 -12.26 -2.82 12.62
N ASP A 82 -11.76 -2.57 13.83
CA ASP A 82 -10.33 -2.36 14.07
C ASP A 82 -9.49 -3.59 13.67
N SER A 83 -9.96 -4.78 14.03
CA SER A 83 -9.32 -6.03 13.62
C SER A 83 -9.37 -6.22 12.10
N SER A 84 -10.47 -5.83 11.46
CA SER A 84 -10.61 -5.88 9.99
C SER A 84 -9.65 -4.91 9.32
N LEU A 85 -9.51 -3.70 9.85
CA LEU A 85 -8.63 -2.66 9.32
C LEU A 85 -7.15 -3.09 9.39
N SER A 86 -6.77 -3.86 10.41
CA SER A 86 -5.40 -4.35 10.56
C SER A 86 -4.91 -5.22 9.39
N TYR A 87 -5.82 -5.91 8.68
CA TYR A 87 -5.46 -6.74 7.53
C TYR A 87 -4.98 -5.92 6.32
N PHE A 88 -5.38 -4.65 6.20
CA PHE A 88 -4.93 -3.79 5.11
C PHE A 88 -3.47 -3.37 5.24
N ARG A 89 -2.91 -3.44 6.46
CA ARG A 89 -1.53 -3.00 6.75
C ARG A 89 -0.50 -3.73 5.89
N GLY A 90 -0.56 -5.05 5.84
CA GLY A 90 0.41 -5.86 5.08
C GLY A 90 0.42 -5.54 3.57
N PRO A 91 -0.72 -5.59 2.87
CA PRO A 91 -0.81 -5.17 1.47
C PRO A 91 -0.37 -3.72 1.22
N ALA A 92 -0.67 -2.80 2.14
CA ALA A 92 -0.25 -1.40 2.02
C ALA A 92 1.27 -1.26 2.13
N GLU A 93 1.88 -1.86 3.16
CA GLU A 93 3.34 -1.87 3.35
C GLU A 93 4.05 -2.49 2.15
N ALA A 94 3.59 -3.66 1.68
CA ALA A 94 4.15 -4.31 0.50
C ALA A 94 4.06 -3.45 -0.78
N SER A 95 2.98 -2.67 -0.93
CA SER A 95 2.82 -1.77 -2.07
C SER A 95 3.80 -0.60 -2.01
N VAL A 96 4.00 -0.02 -0.82
CA VAL A 96 4.99 1.04 -0.60
C VAL A 96 6.41 0.53 -0.88
N ASP A 97 6.74 -0.66 -0.38
CA ASP A 97 8.05 -1.28 -0.62
C ASP A 97 8.29 -1.55 -2.11
N ALA A 98 7.28 -2.06 -2.83
CA ALA A 98 7.36 -2.29 -4.26
C ALA A 98 7.62 -0.99 -5.04
N VAL A 99 6.89 0.08 -4.73
CA VAL A 99 7.12 1.41 -5.36
C VAL A 99 8.49 1.96 -5.00
N HIS A 100 8.92 1.83 -3.75
CA HIS A 100 10.24 2.26 -3.30
C HIS A 100 11.37 1.57 -4.08
N LEU A 101 11.25 0.26 -4.33
CA LEU A 101 12.21 -0.49 -5.15
C LEU A 101 12.23 0.00 -6.60
N VAL A 102 11.06 0.28 -7.19
CA VAL A 102 10.98 0.83 -8.55
C VAL A 102 11.68 2.19 -8.61
N LEU A 103 11.38 3.09 -7.69
CA LEU A 103 11.97 4.43 -7.66
C LEU A 103 13.50 4.38 -7.48
N LYS A 104 14.01 3.53 -6.58
CA LYS A 104 15.47 3.34 -6.41
C LYS A 104 16.14 2.85 -7.69
N GLU A 105 15.52 1.91 -8.38
CA GLU A 105 16.03 1.42 -9.66
C GLU A 105 16.03 2.52 -10.73
N LEU A 106 14.98 3.35 -10.78
CA LEU A 106 14.91 4.48 -11.70
C LEU A 106 16.00 5.51 -11.44
N VAL A 107 16.30 5.82 -10.17
CA VAL A 107 17.41 6.70 -9.80
C VAL A 107 18.73 6.14 -10.33
N ARG A 108 19.04 4.86 -10.08
CA ARG A 108 20.29 4.24 -10.54
C ARG A 108 20.42 4.27 -12.07
N ARG A 109 19.34 3.97 -12.78
CA ARG A 109 19.31 4.04 -14.26
C ARG A 109 19.49 5.46 -14.78
N SER A 110 18.88 6.43 -14.12
CA SER A 110 18.97 7.84 -14.55
C SER A 110 20.36 8.40 -14.36
N ILE A 111 21.05 8.04 -13.27
CA ILE A 111 22.47 8.38 -13.07
C ILE A 111 23.32 7.78 -14.19
N ALA A 112 23.17 6.47 -14.46
CA ALA A 112 23.94 5.78 -15.51
C ALA A 112 23.67 6.29 -16.94
N ALA A 113 22.53 6.93 -17.17
CA ALA A 113 22.18 7.54 -18.46
C ALA A 113 22.52 9.03 -18.56
N THR A 114 22.96 9.65 -17.46
CA THR A 114 23.38 11.07 -17.40
C THR A 114 24.90 11.21 -17.56
N GLU A 115 25.67 10.13 -17.36
CA GLU A 115 27.10 10.02 -17.70
C GLU A 115 27.32 9.85 -19.21
#